data_AF-A0A6B3TRG3-F1
#
_entry.id   AF-A0A6B3TRG3-F1
#
_cell.length_a   1.000
_cell.length_b   1.000
_cell.length_c   1.000
_cell.angle_alpha   90.00
_cell.angle_beta   90.00
_cell.angle_gamma   90.00
#
_symmetry.space_group_name_H-M   'P 1'
#
loop_
_entity.id
_entity.type
_entity.pdbx_description
1 polymer ?
#
loop_
_entity_poly.entity_id
_entity_poly.type
_entity_poly.pdbx_seq_one_letter_code
_entity_poly.pdbx_strand_id
1 'polypeptide(L)' 'MYTGRDMTELSMMSISDWNNDELAFFHHALQQMIPYLNSEGQTIHREIIEEIERRGGIKTLGK' A
#
# COMPACT_ATOMS: atom_id res chain seq x y z
N MET A 1 -4.21 0.32 -16.46
CA MET A 1 -2.84 0.72 -16.06
C MET A 1 -3.01 1.70 -14.92
N TYR A 2 -2.42 1.44 -13.75
CA TYR A 2 -2.53 2.31 -12.59
C TYR A 2 -2.06 3.74 -12.94
N THR A 3 -2.79 4.76 -12.46
CA THR A 3 -2.58 6.18 -12.84
C THR A 3 -2.27 7.06 -11.61
N GLY A 4 -1.99 6.45 -10.46
CA GLY A 4 -1.60 7.15 -9.24
C GLY A 4 -0.09 7.38 -9.14
N ARG A 5 0.34 7.96 -8.01
CA ARG A 5 1.76 8.21 -7.69
C ARG A 5 2.55 6.91 -7.62
N ASP A 6 3.81 6.94 -8.01
CA ASP A 6 4.66 5.76 -7.95
C ASP A 6 5.25 5.54 -6.53
N MET A 7 5.89 4.38 -6.34
CA MET A 7 6.44 3.99 -5.04
C MET A 7 7.54 4.94 -4.54
N THR A 8 8.31 5.53 -5.45
CA THR A 8 9.39 6.48 -5.12
C THR A 8 8.79 7.76 -4.54
N GLU A 9 7.73 8.27 -5.15
CA GLU A 9 7.02 9.45 -4.64
C GLU A 9 6.35 9.13 -3.30
N LEU A 10 5.66 7.99 -3.22
CA LEU A 10 4.88 7.59 -2.06
C LEU A 10 5.73 7.23 -0.83
N SER A 11 6.94 6.69 -1.03
CA SER A 11 7.87 6.38 0.06
C SER A 11 8.48 7.61 0.74
N MET A 12 8.39 8.80 0.11
CA MET A 12 8.84 10.06 0.69
C MET A 12 7.77 10.78 1.53
N MET A 13 6.60 10.17 1.71
CA MET A 13 5.47 10.75 2.45
C MET A 13 4.90 9.77 3.47
N SER A 14 4.09 10.29 4.39
CA SER A 14 3.40 9.46 5.36
C SER A 14 2.39 8.53 4.67
N ILE A 15 2.31 7.28 5.14
CA ILE A 15 1.30 6.30 4.67
C ILE A 15 -0.14 6.82 4.83
N SER A 16 -0.37 7.72 5.80
CA SER A 16 -1.67 8.38 5.99
C SER A 16 -2.10 9.26 4.82
N ASP A 17 -1.16 9.73 4.02
CA ASP A 17 -1.40 10.66 2.89
C ASP A 17 -1.60 9.90 1.57
N TRP A 18 -1.48 8.58 1.60
CA TRP A 18 -1.80 7.72 0.47
C TRP A 18 -3.31 7.64 0.33
N ASN A 19 -3.81 7.69 -0.91
CA ASN A 19 -5.23 7.51 -1.17
C ASN A 19 -5.59 6.01 -1.25
N ASN A 20 -6.89 5.72 -1.31
CA ASN A 20 -7.38 4.35 -1.26
C ASN A 20 -6.97 3.50 -2.47
N ASP A 21 -6.88 4.09 -3.66
CA ASP A 21 -6.47 3.39 -4.88
C ASP A 21 -4.99 3.01 -4.80
N GLU A 22 -4.15 3.87 -4.25
CA GLU A 22 -2.72 3.64 -4.05
C GLU A 22 -2.49 2.51 -3.03
N LEU A 23 -3.18 2.56 -1.89
CA LEU A 23 -3.13 1.51 -0.87
C LEU A 23 -3.58 0.17 -1.44
N ALA A 24 -4.70 0.13 -2.17
CA ALA A 24 -5.21 -1.09 -2.78
C ALA A 24 -4.24 -1.65 -3.85
N PHE A 25 -3.69 -0.79 -4.70
CA PHE A 25 -2.76 -1.18 -5.76
C PHE A 25 -1.47 -1.76 -5.19
N PHE A 26 -0.81 -1.07 -4.26
CA PHE A 26 0.46 -1.52 -3.70
C PHE A 26 0.30 -2.67 -2.71
N HIS A 27 -0.81 -2.76 -1.98
CA HIS A 27 -1.14 -3.96 -1.22
C HIS A 27 -1.21 -5.19 -2.14
N HIS A 28 -1.98 -5.11 -3.23
CA HIS A 28 -2.09 -6.22 -4.18
C HIS A 28 -0.74 -6.57 -4.82
N ALA A 29 0.02 -5.57 -5.26
CA ALA A 29 1.33 -5.78 -5.88
C ALA A 29 2.32 -6.46 -4.92
N LEU A 30 2.43 -5.97 -3.68
CA LEU A 30 3.37 -6.51 -2.68
C LEU A 30 2.92 -7.87 -2.16
N GLN A 31 1.61 -8.14 -2.03
CA GLN A 31 1.08 -9.42 -1.60
C GLN A 31 1.53 -10.57 -2.52
N GLN A 32 1.58 -10.35 -3.83
CA GLN A 32 2.03 -11.38 -4.79
C GLN A 32 3.56 -11.61 -4.74
N MET A 33 4.30 -10.66 -4.19
CA MET A 33 5.77 -10.67 -4.17
C MET A 33 6.34 -11.00 -2.79
N ILE A 34 5.51 -11.29 -1.77
CA ILE A 34 5.92 -11.52 -0.38
C ILE A 34 7.20 -12.38 -0.23
N PRO A 35 7.34 -13.54 -0.90
CA PRO A 35 8.54 -14.38 -0.75
C PRO A 35 9.84 -13.72 -1.20
N TYR A 36 9.74 -12.68 -2.03
CA TYR A 36 10.86 -11.99 -2.66
C TYR A 36 11.10 -10.59 -2.08
N LEU A 37 10.27 -10.13 -1.14
CA LEU A 37 10.46 -8.83 -0.51
C LEU A 37 11.60 -8.88 0.50
N ASN A 38 12.50 -7.89 0.40
CA ASN A 38 13.48 -7.62 1.44
C ASN A 38 12.81 -7.00 2.68
N SER A 39 13.60 -6.70 3.72
CA SER A 39 13.08 -6.14 4.98
C SER A 39 12.35 -4.80 4.81
N GLU A 40 12.77 -3.97 3.86
CA GLU A 40 12.14 -2.69 3.55
C GLU A 40 10.78 -2.90 2.87
N GLY A 41 10.71 -3.75 1.85
CA GLY A 41 9.46 -4.10 1.18
C GLY A 41 8.45 -4.76 2.13
N GLN A 42 8.91 -5.60 3.06
CA GLN A 42 8.04 -6.17 4.10
C GLN A 42 7.54 -5.12 5.10
N THR A 43 8.37 -4.13 5.44
CA THR A 43 7.97 -3.05 6.35
C THR A 43 6.89 -2.20 5.70
N ILE A 44 7.08 -1.77 4.45
CA ILE A 44 6.09 -0.95 3.76
C ILE A 44 4.80 -1.74 3.52
N HIS A 45 4.89 -3.03 3.18
CA HIS A 45 3.69 -3.87 3.04
C HIS A 45 2.89 -3.95 4.34
N ARG A 46 3.55 -4.06 5.50
CA ARG A 46 2.89 -4.03 6.81
C ARG A 46 2.21 -2.68 7.07
N GLU A 47 2.89 -1.57 6.83
CA GLU A 47 2.33 -0.22 7.01
C GLU A 47 1.10 0.01 6.14
N ILE A 48 1.12 -0.47 4.90
CA ILE A 48 -0.04 -0.44 4.01
C ILE A 48 -1.21 -1.24 4.63
N ILE A 49 -0.97 -2.45 5.15
CA ILE A 49 -2.01 -3.26 5.79
C ILE A 49 -2.59 -2.54 7.00
N GLU A 50 -1.74 -2.02 7.89
CA GLU A 50 -2.15 -1.31 9.09
C GLU A 50 -2.98 -0.06 8.75
N GLU A 51 -2.59 0.68 7.71
CA GLU A 51 -3.33 1.83 7.22
C GLU A 51 -4.69 1.45 6.64
N ILE A 52 -4.75 0.37 5.86
CA ILE A 52 -6.01 -0.17 5.33
C ILE A 52 -6.94 -0.60 6.47
N GLU A 53 -6.43 -1.31 7.47
CA GLU A 53 -7.20 -1.72 8.65
C GLU A 53 -7.72 -0.51 9.43
N ARG A 54 -6.87 0.51 9.62
CA ARG A 54 -7.25 1.79 10.24
C ARG A 54 -8.39 2.49 9.50
N ARG A 55 -8.46 2.35 8.17
CA ARG A 55 -9.54 2.90 7.32
C ARG A 55 -10.80 2.02 7.23
N GLY A 56 -10.89 0.96 8.02
CA GLY A 56 -12.04 0.06 8.02
C GLY A 56 -11.91 -1.15 7.08
N GLY A 57 -10.70 -1.44 6.61
CA GLY A 57 -10.35 -2.64 5.86
C GLY A 57 -10.55 -2.52 4.35
N ILE A 58 -10.08 -3.51 3.59
CA ILE A 58 -10.02 -3.44 2.11
C ILE A 58 -11.38 -3.25 1.43
N LYS A 59 -12.48 -3.61 2.10
CA LYS A 59 -13.85 -3.46 1.59
C LYS A 59 -14.32 -2.00 1.53
N THR A 60 -13.69 -1.09 2.29
CA THR A 60 -14.05 0.34 2.31
C THR A 60 -13.31 1.15 1.26
N LEU A 61 -12.23 0.62 0.70
CA LEU A 61 -11.37 1.33 -0.27
C LEU A 61 -12.02 1.47 -1.67
N GLY A 62 -12.99 0.61 -2.01
CA GLY A 62 -13.67 0.61 -3.30
C GLY A 62 -15.04 1.29 -3.32
N LYS A 63 -15.35 2.14 -2.34
CA LYS A 63 -16.60 2.92 -2.26
C LYS A 63 -16.36 4.40 -2.51
#